data_AF-A0A662NMW9-F1
#
_entry.id   AF-A0A662NMW9-F1
#
_cell.length_a   1.000
_cell.length_b   1.000
_cell.length_c   1.000
_cell.angle_alpha   90.00
_cell.angle_beta   90.00
_cell.angle_gamma   90.00
#
_symmetry.space_group_name_H-M   'P 1'
#
loop_
_entity.id
_entity.type
_entity.pdbx_description
1 polymer ?
#
loop_
_entity_poly.entity_id
_entity_poly.type
_entity_poly.pdbx_seq_one_letter_code
_entity_poly.pdbx_strand_id
1 'polypeptide(L)' 'NQALIDRAKNLLREIEAPEDIKGLIDIASSEIYKLKNGLLIVGRNFLLDERRKTLFVFNKPQARELILKYIGR' A
#
# COMPACT_ATOMS: atom_id res chain seq x y z
N ASN A 1 -5.48 16.44 -0.90
CA ASN A 1 -4.48 15.39 -0.57
C ASN A 1 -4.67 14.76 0.80
N GLN A 2 -4.92 15.54 1.87
CA GLN A 2 -5.10 14.99 3.23
C GLN A 2 -6.14 13.85 3.31
N ALA A 3 -7.31 14.03 2.70
CA ALA A 3 -8.36 12.99 2.68
C ALA A 3 -7.92 11.64 2.06
N LEU A 4 -7.01 11.64 1.09
CA LEU A 4 -6.49 10.39 0.51
C LEU A 4 -5.50 9.71 1.45
N ILE A 5 -4.67 10.49 2.12
CA ILE A 5 -3.74 10.00 3.14
C ILE A 5 -4.54 9.41 4.31
N ASP A 6 -5.59 10.09 4.76
CA ASP A 6 -6.44 9.61 5.86
C ASP A 6 -7.17 8.31 5.48
N ARG A 7 -7.68 8.21 4.24
CA ARG A 7 -8.25 6.97 3.71
C ARG A 7 -7.23 5.83 3.66
N ALA A 8 -6.01 6.10 3.21
CA ALA A 8 -4.93 5.12 3.17
C ALA A 8 -4.50 4.65 4.57
N LYS A 9 -4.46 5.56 5.55
CA LYS A 9 -4.22 5.22 6.96
C LYS A 9 -5.33 4.36 7.55
N ASN A 10 -6.60 4.67 7.25
CA ASN A 10 -7.73 3.85 7.70
C ASN A 10 -7.67 2.44 7.08
N LEU A 11 -7.37 2.35 5.79
CA LEU A 11 -7.18 1.06 5.12
C LEU A 11 -6.06 0.22 5.77
N LEU A 12 -4.92 0.82 6.11
CA LEU A 12 -3.84 0.11 6.81
C LEU A 12 -4.28 -0.42 8.18
N ARG A 13 -5.13 0.32 8.91
CA ARG A 13 -5.68 -0.12 10.20
C ARG A 13 -6.62 -1.31 10.05
N GLU A 14 -7.42 -1.34 8.98
CA GLU A 14 -8.38 -2.41 8.69
C GLU A 14 -7.72 -3.73 8.24
N ILE A 15 -6.49 -3.69 7.75
CA ILE A 15 -5.77 -4.91 7.35
C ILE A 15 -5.34 -5.72 8.56
N GLU A 16 -5.55 -7.03 8.47
CA GLU A 16 -5.05 -8.02 9.42
C GLU A 16 -3.55 -8.27 9.18
N ALA A 17 -2.71 -7.43 9.77
CA ALA A 17 -1.26 -7.57 9.77
C ALA A 17 -0.73 -7.28 11.19
N PRO A 18 0.44 -7.85 11.59
CA PRO A 18 1.06 -7.54 12.86
C PRO A 18 1.30 -6.04 13.03
N GLU A 19 1.09 -5.50 14.23
CA GLU A 19 1.26 -4.06 14.49
C GLU A 19 2.69 -3.59 14.26
N ASP A 20 3.69 -4.43 14.54
CA ASP A 20 5.09 -4.15 14.22
C ASP A 20 5.31 -3.92 12.73
N ILE A 21 4.60 -4.67 11.87
CA ILE A 21 4.66 -4.49 10.41
C ILE A 21 3.95 -3.20 10.01
N LYS A 22 2.75 -2.92 10.56
CA LYS A 22 2.02 -1.68 10.28
C LYS A 22 2.81 -0.44 10.68
N GLY A 23 3.56 -0.50 11.78
CA GLY A 23 4.43 0.57 12.26
C GLY A 23 5.59 0.90 11.31
N LEU A 24 5.99 -0.02 10.42
CA LEU A 24 7.01 0.20 9.39
C LEU A 24 6.48 0.85 8.11
N ILE A 25 5.15 0.99 7.98
CA ILE A 25 4.51 1.50 6.77
C ILE A 25 4.40 3.02 6.82
N ASP A 26 5.24 3.70 6.05
CA ASP A 26 5.16 5.14 5.86
C ASP A 26 4.23 5.49 4.68
N ILE A 27 2.96 5.79 5.00
CA ILE A 27 1.97 6.28 4.04
C ILE A 27 2.31 7.70 3.56
N ALA A 28 2.94 8.53 4.39
CA ALA A 28 3.10 9.95 4.10
C ALA A 28 4.11 10.22 2.96
N SER A 29 5.16 9.40 2.86
CA SER A 29 6.14 9.45 1.77
C SER A 29 5.79 8.57 0.56
N SER A 30 4.66 7.86 0.61
CA SER A 30 4.25 6.92 -0.44
C SER A 30 3.53 7.60 -1.61
N GLU A 31 3.60 6.95 -2.78
CA GLU A 31 2.84 7.35 -3.95
C GLU A 31 1.44 6.74 -3.88
N ILE A 32 0.40 7.57 -4.01
CA ILE A 32 -1.01 7.13 -3.95
C ILE A 32 -1.62 7.21 -5.35
N TYR A 33 -2.02 6.07 -5.89
CA TYR A 33 -2.69 5.95 -7.18
C TYR A 33 -4.17 5.67 -6.98
N LYS A 34 -5.02 6.44 -7.68
CA LYS A 34 -6.45 6.12 -7.81
C LYS A 34 -6.62 5.17 -8.98
N LEU A 35 -7.11 3.97 -8.71
CA LEU A 35 -7.55 3.00 -9.70
C LEU A 35 -9.08 3.04 -9.82
N LYS A 36 -9.62 2.42 -10.87
CA LYS A 36 -11.09 2.32 -11.07
C LYS A 36 -11.80 1.67 -9.87
N ASN A 37 -11.12 0.77 -9.17
CA ASN A 37 -11.71 -0.09 -8.13
C ASN A 37 -11.15 0.19 -6.72
N GLY A 38 -10.50 1.33 -6.49
CA GLY A 38 -9.92 1.68 -5.20
C GLY A 38 -8.57 2.39 -5.29
N LEU A 39 -7.87 2.49 -4.17
CA LEU A 39 -6.54 3.04 -4.04
C LEU A 39 -5.47 1.96 -4.11
N LEU A 40 -4.36 2.29 -4.76
CA LEU A 40 -3.10 1.56 -4.67
C LEU A 40 -2.05 2.49 -4.09
N ILE A 41 -1.50 2.12 -2.94
CA ILE A 41 -0.46 2.88 -2.27
C ILE A 41 0.87 2.15 -2.45
N VAL A 42 1.86 2.87 -2.96
CA VAL A 42 3.17 2.34 -3.33
C VAL A 42 4.24 2.99 -2.49
N GLY A 43 4.78 2.23 -1.54
CA GLY A 43 5.90 2.64 -0.72
C GLY A 43 7.23 2.09 -1.22
N ARG A 44 8.30 2.43 -0.50
CA ARG A 44 9.66 1.94 -0.79
C ARG A 44 9.81 0.43 -0.63
N ASN A 45 9.14 -0.13 0.36
CA ASN A 45 9.25 -1.52 0.83
C ASN A 45 7.88 -2.19 1.02
N PHE A 46 6.81 -1.56 0.54
CA PHE A 46 5.46 -2.09 0.65
C PHE A 46 4.56 -1.67 -0.51
N LEU A 47 3.48 -2.43 -0.70
CA LEU A 47 2.34 -2.08 -1.56
C LEU A 47 1.05 -2.36 -0.78
N LEU A 48 0.15 -1.39 -0.73
CA LEU A 48 -1.14 -1.52 -0.08
C LEU A 48 -2.26 -1.37 -1.13
N ASP A 49 -2.99 -2.45 -1.37
CA ASP A 49 -4.05 -2.54 -2.37
C ASP A 49 -5.42 -2.57 -1.68
N GLU A 50 -6.20 -1.50 -1.86
CA GLU A 50 -7.55 -1.38 -1.29
C GLU A 50 -8.52 -2.40 -1.87
N ARG A 51 -8.43 -2.67 -3.18
CA ARG A 51 -9.35 -3.59 -3.88
C ARG A 51 -9.22 -5.00 -3.32
N ARG A 52 -7.98 -5.42 -3.08
CA ARG A 52 -7.66 -6.77 -2.59
C ARG A 52 -7.56 -6.84 -1.06
N LYS A 53 -7.67 -5.70 -0.36
CA LYS A 53 -7.40 -5.57 1.08
C LYS A 53 -6.09 -6.26 1.48
N THR A 54 -5.05 -6.08 0.67
CA THR A 54 -3.79 -6.82 0.81
C THR A 54 -2.64 -5.84 1.00
N LEU A 55 -1.78 -6.14 1.98
CA LEU A 55 -0.51 -5.46 2.20
C LEU A 55 0.62 -6.41 1.78
N PHE A 56 1.37 -6.03 0.74
CA PHE A 56 2.63 -6.68 0.40
C PHE A 56 3.76 -5.95 1.11
N VAL A 57 4.64 -6.69 1.77
CA VAL A 57 5.87 -6.16 2.39
C VAL A 57 7.06 -6.90 1.80
N PHE A 58 8.10 -6.16 1.45
CA PHE A 58 9.27 -6.71 0.77
C PHE A 58 10.55 -5.99 1.20
N ASN A 59 11.66 -6.72 1.18
CA ASN A 59 12.96 -6.24 1.67
C ASN A 59 13.75 -5.43 0.63
N LYS A 60 13.48 -5.61 -0.68
CA LYS A 60 14.20 -4.94 -1.77
C LYS A 60 13.25 -4.06 -2.58
N PRO A 61 13.58 -2.78 -2.83
CA PRO A 61 12.74 -1.89 -3.63
C PRO A 61 12.42 -2.43 -5.03
N GLN A 62 13.33 -3.22 -5.62
CA GLN A 62 13.14 -3.87 -6.93
C GLN A 62 11.90 -4.79 -6.98
N ALA A 63 11.49 -5.35 -5.84
CA ALA A 63 10.28 -6.18 -5.76
C ALA A 63 9.01 -5.38 -6.11
N ARG A 64 9.02 -4.05 -5.89
CA ARG A 64 7.94 -3.13 -6.28
C ARG A 64 7.57 -3.31 -7.76
N GLU A 65 8.56 -3.23 -8.65
CA GLU A 65 8.32 -3.29 -10.10
C GLU A 65 7.79 -4.65 -10.54
N LEU A 66 8.32 -5.73 -9.95
CA LEU A 66 7.86 -7.08 -10.23
C LEU A 66 6.40 -7.26 -9.81
N ILE A 67 6.03 -6.83 -8.60
CA ILE A 67 4.66 -6.96 -8.09
C ILE A 67 3.70 -6.10 -8.92
N LEU A 68 4.06 -4.85 -9.24
CA LEU A 68 3.22 -3.96 -10.04
C LEU A 68 2.86 -4.54 -11.41
N LYS A 69 3.77 -5.30 -12.06
CA LYS A 69 3.48 -5.99 -13.34
C LYS A 69 2.31 -6.98 -13.24
N TYR A 70 2.02 -7.53 -12.07
CA TYR A 70 0.94 -8.50 -11.85
C TYR A 70 -0.31 -7.90 -11.17
N ILE A 71 -0.21 -6.71 -10.57
CA ILE A 71 -1.37 -6.02 -9.97
C ILE A 71 -2.27 -5.39 -11.05
N GLY A 72 -1.71 -4.94 -12.17
CA GLY A 72 -2.44 -4.26 -13.25
C GLY A 72 -3.22 -5.17 -14.22
N ARG A 73 -3.25 -6.48 -13.99
CA ARG A 73 -4.10 -7.44 -14.72
C ARG A 73 -5.40 -7.66 -13.96
#